data_AF-A0AAV6YL21-F1
#
_entry.id   AF-A0AAV6YL21-F1
#
_cell.length_a   1.000
_cell.length_b   1.000
_cell.length_c   1.000
_cell.angle_alpha   90.00
_cell.angle_beta   90.00
_cell.angle_gamma   90.00
#
_symmetry.space_group_name_H-M   'P 1'
#
loop_
_entity.id
_entity.type
_entity.pdbx_description
1 polymer ?
#
loop_
_entity_poly.entity_id
_entity_poly.type
_entity_poly.pdbx_seq_one_letter_code
_entity_poly.pdbx_strand_id
1 'polypeptide(L)'
;MYLNFGEIGTNIKNLMEDFQRKKPKEQQKLESITDMKAFVENYPQFKKMSGTVSKHVTVVGELSRLVSERHLMEVSEVEQELSCQNDHSNALQNVKRLLQNQRLSELDATRLVMLYALHYERHSSNALQSLLADLRNRGVSEKYRRLVASVVEFGGKRVRGSDLFSPKDAVAITKQFFKGLKGVENVYTQHQPFLLDTLDQLIKGKLKDNMYPYVGPSTLRDR
;
A
#
# COMPACT_ATOMS: atom_id res chain seq x y z
N MET A 1 1.44 -8.17 -11.32
CA MET A 1 2.00 -8.14 -9.95
C MET A 1 1.87 -6.75 -9.34
N TYR A 2 2.29 -5.69 -10.03
CA TYR A 2 2.28 -4.31 -9.52
C TYR A 2 0.95 -3.53 -9.72
N LEU A 3 -0.13 -4.23 -10.04
CA LEU A 3 -1.44 -3.62 -10.24
C LEU A 3 -2.11 -3.39 -8.90
N ASN A 4 -2.95 -2.36 -8.81
CA ASN A 4 -3.71 -2.09 -7.60
C ASN A 4 -4.84 -3.12 -7.41
N PHE A 5 -5.45 -3.13 -6.22
CA PHE A 5 -6.46 -4.12 -5.87
C PHE A 5 -7.69 -4.11 -6.79
N GLY A 6 -8.13 -2.93 -7.25
CA GLY A 6 -9.26 -2.80 -8.20
C GLY A 6 -8.93 -3.34 -9.60
N GLU A 7 -7.73 -3.05 -10.09
CA GLU A 7 -7.22 -3.59 -11.37
C GLU A 7 -7.06 -5.12 -11.32
N ILE A 8 -6.56 -5.65 -10.19
CA ILE A 8 -6.49 -7.09 -9.96
C ILE A 8 -7.89 -7.70 -9.99
N GLY A 9 -8.87 -7.10 -9.32
CA GLY A 9 -10.27 -7.56 -9.34
C GLY A 9 -10.83 -7.67 -10.76
N THR A 10 -10.63 -6.63 -11.59
CA THR A 10 -11.03 -6.63 -13.00
C THR A 10 -10.33 -7.73 -13.80
N ASN A 11 -9.02 -7.91 -13.60
CA ASN A 11 -8.26 -8.94 -14.31
C ASN A 11 -8.68 -10.36 -13.91
N ILE A 12 -9.02 -10.61 -12.65
CA ILE A 12 -9.53 -11.92 -12.22
C ILE A 12 -10.91 -12.19 -12.81
N LYS A 13 -11.78 -11.18 -12.86
CA LYS A 13 -13.08 -11.30 -13.54
C LYS A 13 -12.91 -11.71 -15.00
N ASN A 14 -12.05 -11.01 -15.74
CA ASN A 14 -11.77 -11.33 -17.14
C ASN A 14 -11.18 -12.74 -17.30
N LEU A 15 -10.27 -13.14 -16.41
CA LEU A 15 -9.68 -14.48 -16.40
C LEU A 15 -10.74 -15.57 -16.15
N MET A 16 -11.71 -15.32 -15.27
CA MET A 16 -12.83 -16.24 -15.01
C MET A 16 -13.76 -16.33 -16.22
N GLU A 17 -14.09 -15.22 -16.87
CA GLU A 17 -14.93 -15.19 -18.07
C GLU A 17 -14.27 -15.95 -19.24
N ASP A 18 -12.97 -15.74 -19.45
CA ASP A 18 -12.19 -16.48 -20.46
C ASP A 18 -12.12 -17.97 -20.15
N PHE A 19 -12.00 -18.33 -18.88
CA PHE A 19 -12.05 -19.73 -18.46
C PHE A 19 -13.42 -20.36 -18.73
N GLN A 20 -14.51 -19.65 -18.43
CA GLN A 20 -15.87 -20.13 -18.69
C GLN A 20 -16.14 -20.31 -20.20
N ARG A 21 -15.63 -19.41 -21.05
CA ARG A 21 -15.75 -19.52 -22.52
C ARG A 21 -15.00 -20.72 -23.08
N LYS A 22 -13.84 -21.05 -22.51
CA LYS A 22 -12.98 -22.16 -22.95
C LYS A 22 -13.32 -23.49 -22.26
N LYS A 23 -14.15 -23.49 -21.22
CA LYS A 23 -14.63 -24.70 -20.56
C LYS A 23 -15.44 -25.51 -21.58
N PRO A 24 -15.08 -26.79 -21.83
CA PRO A 24 -15.92 -27.67 -22.63
C PRO A 24 -17.30 -27.72 -21.99
N LYS A 25 -18.36 -27.45 -22.76
CA LYS A 25 -19.72 -27.59 -22.26
C LYS A 25 -19.95 -29.08 -21.98
N GLU A 26 -20.57 -29.41 -20.85
CA GLU A 26 -20.91 -30.81 -20.50
C GLU A 26 -21.79 -31.50 -21.58
N GLN A 27 -22.38 -30.73 -22.49
CA GLN A 27 -23.19 -31.19 -23.62
C GLN A 27 -22.44 -31.24 -24.97
N GLN A 28 -21.15 -30.89 -25.05
CA GLN A 28 -20.36 -31.21 -26.23
C GLN A 28 -20.11 -32.72 -26.25
N LYS A 29 -21.08 -33.45 -26.80
CA LYS A 29 -20.86 -34.83 -27.21
C LYS A 29 -19.66 -34.80 -28.17
N LEU A 30 -18.60 -35.51 -27.80
CA LEU A 30 -17.45 -35.74 -28.67
C LEU A 30 -17.92 -36.71 -29.77
N GLU A 31 -18.58 -36.17 -30.79
CA GLU A 31 -19.24 -36.95 -31.84
C GLU A 31 -18.30 -37.32 -33.00
N SER A 32 -17.14 -36.66 -33.12
CA SER A 32 -16.13 -36.95 -34.15
C SER A 32 -14.72 -37.20 -33.62
N ILE A 33 -13.93 -37.95 -34.38
CA ILE A 33 -12.50 -38.19 -34.13
C ILE A 33 -11.71 -36.87 -34.13
N THR A 34 -12.13 -35.91 -34.95
CA THR A 34 -11.55 -34.56 -35.03
C THR A 34 -11.74 -33.80 -33.72
N ASP A 35 -12.94 -33.89 -33.12
CA ASP A 35 -13.24 -33.25 -31.82
C ASP A 35 -12.42 -33.88 -30.70
N MET A 36 -12.24 -35.21 -30.75
CA MET A 36 -11.43 -35.94 -29.77
C MET A 36 -9.95 -35.57 -29.86
N LYS A 37 -9.40 -35.40 -31.08
CA LYS A 37 -8.03 -34.93 -31.30
C LYS A 37 -7.83 -33.50 -30.79
N ALA A 38 -8.72 -32.58 -31.15
CA ALA A 38 -8.67 -31.19 -30.69
C ALA A 38 -8.81 -31.08 -29.17
N PHE A 39 -9.62 -31.94 -28.53
CA PHE A 39 -9.72 -31.99 -27.08
C PHE A 39 -8.40 -32.41 -26.43
N VAL A 40 -7.78 -33.51 -26.90
CA VAL A 40 -6.51 -34.01 -26.35
C VAL A 40 -5.39 -32.99 -26.52
N GLU A 41 -5.33 -32.30 -27.66
CA GLU A 41 -4.32 -31.26 -27.93
C GLU A 41 -4.49 -30.03 -27.01
N ASN A 42 -5.74 -29.63 -26.72
CA ASN A 42 -6.03 -28.45 -25.91
C ASN A 42 -6.15 -28.72 -24.40
N TYR A 43 -6.35 -29.98 -23.99
CA TYR A 43 -6.55 -30.37 -22.59
C TYR A 43 -5.40 -29.96 -21.65
N PRO A 44 -4.10 -30.08 -22.02
CA PRO A 44 -3.00 -29.60 -21.18
C PRO A 44 -3.07 -28.09 -20.91
N GLN A 45 -3.42 -27.29 -21.94
CA GLN A 45 -3.59 -25.84 -21.79
C GLN A 45 -4.77 -25.50 -20.90
N PHE A 46 -5.91 -26.20 -21.09
CA PHE A 46 -7.09 -26.05 -20.24
C PHE A 46 -6.77 -26.38 -18.77
N LYS A 47 -6.07 -27.48 -18.50
CA LYS A 47 -5.64 -27.88 -17.15
C LYS A 47 -4.73 -26.84 -16.50
N LYS A 48 -3.77 -26.29 -17.25
CA LYS A 48 -2.90 -25.20 -16.78
C LYS A 48 -3.70 -23.95 -16.43
N MET A 49 -4.62 -23.54 -17.30
CA MET A 49 -5.48 -22.38 -17.10
C MET A 49 -6.41 -22.56 -15.89
N SER A 50 -7.02 -23.74 -15.72
CA SER A 50 -7.82 -24.10 -14.55
C SER A 50 -7.02 -23.97 -13.24
N GLY A 51 -5.77 -24.46 -13.22
CA GLY A 51 -4.88 -24.31 -12.07
C GLY A 51 -4.54 -22.85 -11.77
N THR A 52 -4.27 -22.04 -12.78
CA THR A 52 -4.00 -20.59 -12.61
C THR A 52 -5.23 -19.85 -12.07
N VAL A 53 -6.40 -20.07 -12.67
CA VAL A 53 -7.67 -19.45 -12.23
C VAL A 53 -7.95 -19.81 -10.79
N SER A 54 -7.89 -21.10 -10.43
CA SER A 54 -8.12 -21.56 -9.06
C SER A 54 -7.20 -20.86 -8.06
N LYS A 55 -5.89 -20.82 -8.32
CA LYS A 55 -4.92 -20.16 -7.43
C LYS A 55 -5.24 -18.68 -7.22
N HIS A 56 -5.42 -17.93 -8.30
CA HIS A 56 -5.62 -16.49 -8.18
C HIS A 56 -6.98 -16.12 -7.60
N VAL A 57 -8.05 -16.84 -7.95
CA VAL A 57 -9.38 -16.63 -7.37
C VAL A 57 -9.35 -16.92 -5.86
N THR A 58 -8.69 -18.00 -5.42
CA THR A 58 -8.54 -18.30 -4.00
C THR A 58 -7.79 -17.19 -3.27
N VAL A 59 -6.63 -16.75 -3.79
CA VAL A 59 -5.84 -15.69 -3.14
C VAL A 59 -6.60 -14.37 -3.09
N VAL A 60 -7.20 -13.93 -4.20
CA VAL A 60 -7.92 -12.65 -4.25
C VAL A 60 -9.20 -12.70 -3.42
N GLY A 61 -9.88 -13.85 -3.38
CA GLY A 61 -11.03 -14.08 -2.51
C GLY A 61 -10.66 -13.94 -1.04
N GLU A 62 -9.56 -14.54 -0.61
CA GLU A 62 -9.09 -14.44 0.77
C GLU A 62 -8.62 -13.02 1.13
N LEU A 63 -7.91 -12.33 0.21
CA LEU A 63 -7.55 -10.92 0.40
C LEU A 63 -8.80 -10.03 0.55
N SER A 64 -9.82 -10.24 -0.29
CA SER A 64 -11.08 -9.49 -0.22
C SER A 64 -11.83 -9.74 1.09
N ARG A 65 -11.82 -11.00 1.56
CA ARG A 65 -12.39 -11.38 2.86
C ARG A 65 -11.69 -10.64 4.00
N LEU A 66 -10.35 -10.65 4.03
CA LEU A 66 -9.56 -9.97 5.06
C LEU A 66 -9.71 -8.45 5.04
N VAL A 67 -9.75 -7.83 3.85
CA VAL A 67 -9.99 -6.37 3.70
C VAL A 67 -11.33 -5.98 4.30
N SER A 68 -12.37 -6.78 4.06
CA SER A 68 -13.73 -6.55 4.57
C SER A 68 -13.82 -6.80 6.07
N GLU A 69 -13.31 -7.93 6.55
CA GLU A 69 -13.38 -8.33 7.96
C GLU A 69 -12.68 -7.31 8.88
N ARG A 70 -11.51 -6.81 8.44
CA ARG A 70 -10.68 -5.88 9.20
C ARG A 70 -10.90 -4.40 8.87
N HIS A 71 -11.88 -4.07 8.01
CA HIS A 71 -12.18 -2.69 7.59
C HIS A 71 -10.94 -1.94 7.07
N LEU A 72 -10.08 -2.63 6.31
CA LEU A 72 -8.75 -2.11 5.93
C LEU A 72 -8.82 -0.91 4.98
N MET A 73 -9.96 -0.70 4.31
CA MET A 73 -10.15 0.47 3.45
C MET A 73 -10.15 1.77 4.28
N GLU A 74 -10.90 1.80 5.39
CA GLU A 74 -10.92 2.96 6.30
C GLU A 74 -9.57 3.16 6.99
N VAL A 75 -8.91 2.07 7.39
CA VAL A 75 -7.57 2.16 8.00
C VAL A 75 -6.57 2.73 7.02
N SER A 76 -6.55 2.20 5.79
CA SER A 76 -5.66 2.66 4.72
C SER A 76 -5.88 4.15 4.39
N GLU A 77 -7.13 4.59 4.31
CA GLU A 77 -7.47 6.01 4.09
C GLU A 77 -6.82 6.92 5.14
N VAL A 78 -6.94 6.57 6.43
CA VAL A 78 -6.32 7.35 7.51
C VAL A 78 -4.80 7.22 7.51
N GLU A 79 -4.23 6.05 7.19
CA GLU A 79 -2.78 5.90 7.01
C GLU A 79 -2.26 6.82 5.87
N GLN A 80 -3.00 6.95 4.77
CA GLN A 80 -2.65 7.83 3.65
C GLN A 80 -2.77 9.29 4.03
N GLU A 81 -3.82 9.67 4.75
CA GLU A 81 -3.99 11.02 5.30
C GLU A 81 -2.80 11.39 6.20
N LEU A 82 -2.48 10.54 7.18
CA LEU A 82 -1.35 10.72 8.09
C LEU A 82 0.01 10.78 7.38
N SER A 83 0.14 10.15 6.21
CA SER A 83 1.42 10.07 5.50
C SER A 83 1.60 11.16 4.44
N CYS A 84 0.50 11.72 3.91
CA CYS A 84 0.53 12.56 2.72
C CYS A 84 -0.05 13.96 2.93
N GLN A 85 -0.87 14.16 3.97
CA GLN A 85 -1.60 15.41 4.19
C GLN A 85 -1.04 16.18 5.40
N ASN A 86 -1.41 17.46 5.50
CA ASN A 86 -0.96 18.34 6.59
C ASN A 86 -2.14 18.91 7.41
N ASP A 87 -3.27 18.19 7.47
CA ASP A 87 -4.42 18.54 8.31
C ASP A 87 -4.38 17.75 9.63
N HIS A 88 -3.73 18.32 10.64
CA HIS A 88 -3.59 17.69 11.95
C HIS A 88 -4.94 17.41 12.63
N SER A 89 -5.87 18.35 12.55
CA SER A 89 -7.15 18.28 13.26
C SER A 89 -8.00 17.14 12.72
N ASN A 90 -8.11 17.04 11.39
CA ASN A 90 -8.87 15.97 10.74
C ASN A 90 -8.21 14.61 10.97
N ALA A 91 -6.89 14.52 10.79
CA ALA A 91 -6.14 13.28 11.02
C ALA A 91 -6.29 12.79 12.47
N LEU A 92 -6.19 13.68 13.46
CA LEU A 92 -6.38 13.32 14.87
C LEU A 92 -7.79 12.81 15.16
N GLN A 93 -8.81 13.47 14.61
CA GLN A 93 -10.21 13.06 14.75
C GLN A 93 -10.43 11.66 14.14
N ASN A 94 -9.88 11.41 12.96
CA ASN A 94 -10.00 10.13 12.26
C ASN A 94 -9.28 8.99 13.00
N VAL A 95 -8.08 9.23 13.52
CA VAL A 95 -7.37 8.25 14.37
C VAL A 95 -8.20 7.93 15.60
N LYS A 96 -8.70 8.94 16.33
CA LYS A 96 -9.55 8.70 17.52
C LYS A 96 -10.82 7.92 17.20
N ARG A 97 -11.47 8.22 16.08
CA ARG A 97 -12.65 7.48 15.60
C ARG A 97 -12.32 5.99 15.36
N LEU A 98 -11.21 5.68 14.68
CA LEU A 98 -10.80 4.30 14.44
C LEU A 98 -10.40 3.56 15.73
N LEU A 99 -9.74 4.25 16.68
CA LEU A 99 -9.38 3.67 17.97
C LEU A 99 -10.59 3.29 18.84
N GLN A 100 -11.78 3.86 18.59
CA GLN A 100 -13.03 3.46 19.24
C GLN A 100 -13.66 2.20 18.62
N ASN A 101 -13.31 1.84 17.38
CA ASN A 101 -13.89 0.69 16.68
C ASN A 101 -13.27 -0.63 17.18
N GLN A 102 -14.00 -1.42 17.98
CA GLN A 102 -13.50 -2.67 18.58
C GLN A 102 -13.03 -3.74 17.58
N ARG A 103 -13.39 -3.64 16.29
CA ARG A 103 -12.94 -4.57 15.24
C ARG A 103 -11.52 -4.28 14.72
N LEU A 104 -10.97 -3.10 15.01
CA LEU A 104 -9.60 -2.74 14.63
C LEU A 104 -8.59 -3.63 15.37
N SER A 105 -7.62 -4.21 14.66
CA SER A 105 -6.60 -5.02 15.33
C SER A 105 -5.67 -4.17 16.19
N GLU A 106 -5.06 -4.77 17.23
CA GLU A 106 -4.05 -4.08 18.04
C GLU A 106 -2.90 -3.52 17.18
N LEU A 107 -2.50 -4.27 16.15
CA LEU A 107 -1.42 -3.89 15.26
C LEU A 107 -1.80 -2.68 14.41
N ASP A 108 -2.99 -2.65 13.83
CA ASP A 108 -3.44 -1.52 13.00
C ASP A 108 -3.63 -0.26 13.85
N ALA A 109 -4.21 -0.40 15.04
CA ALA A 109 -4.33 0.69 16.01
C ALA A 109 -2.96 1.29 16.37
N THR A 110 -1.99 0.42 16.62
CA THR A 110 -0.62 0.83 16.94
C THR A 110 0.06 1.52 15.76
N ARG A 111 -0.11 1.00 14.53
CA ARG A 111 0.44 1.62 13.30
C ARG A 111 -0.09 3.02 13.06
N LEU A 112 -1.40 3.25 13.24
CA LEU A 112 -1.99 4.59 13.13
C LEU A 112 -1.34 5.57 14.13
N VAL A 113 -1.17 5.15 15.38
CA VAL A 113 -0.53 6.00 16.41
C VAL A 113 0.96 6.20 16.14
N MET A 114 1.67 5.20 15.61
CA MET A 114 3.07 5.34 15.18
C MET A 114 3.23 6.36 14.05
N LEU A 115 2.38 6.30 13.02
CA LEU A 115 2.38 7.28 11.93
C LEU A 115 2.08 8.68 12.45
N TYR A 116 1.05 8.83 13.29
CA TYR A 116 0.75 10.11 13.95
C TYR A 116 1.95 10.65 14.74
N ALA A 117 2.60 9.80 15.53
CA ALA A 117 3.74 10.19 16.35
C ALA A 117 4.92 10.70 15.50
N LEU A 118 5.19 10.04 14.37
CA LEU A 118 6.28 10.42 13.46
C LEU A 118 5.99 11.71 12.67
N HIS A 119 4.75 11.91 12.24
CA HIS A 119 4.34 13.07 11.44
C HIS A 119 4.23 14.33 12.28
N TYR A 120 3.50 14.24 13.41
CA TYR A 120 3.13 15.37 14.25
C TYR A 120 3.96 15.52 15.53
N GLU A 121 5.13 14.89 15.62
CA GLU A 121 6.02 14.92 16.81
C GLU A 121 6.20 16.34 17.41
N ARG A 122 6.38 17.34 16.54
CA ARG A 122 6.62 18.75 16.93
C ARG A 122 5.41 19.67 16.72
N HIS A 123 4.23 19.11 16.48
CA HIS A 123 3.02 19.91 16.32
C HIS A 123 2.64 20.55 17.66
N SER A 124 2.18 21.82 17.66
CA SER A 124 1.82 22.54 18.89
C SER A 124 0.70 21.85 19.66
N SER A 125 -0.29 21.30 18.93
CA SER A 125 -1.41 20.54 19.47
C SER A 125 -1.16 19.02 19.46
N ASN A 126 0.08 18.56 19.66
CA ASN A 126 0.40 17.13 19.67
C ASN A 126 -0.39 16.40 20.77
N ALA A 127 -1.18 15.40 20.38
CA ALA A 127 -2.05 14.61 21.25
C ALA A 127 -1.56 13.18 21.48
N LEU A 128 -0.26 12.89 21.27
CA LEU A 128 0.31 11.55 21.38
C LEU A 128 0.02 10.88 22.73
N GLN A 129 0.09 11.62 23.84
CA GLN A 129 -0.20 11.08 25.18
C GLN A 129 -1.67 10.66 25.31
N SER A 130 -2.60 11.42 24.70
CA SER A 130 -4.02 11.03 24.62
C SER A 130 -4.19 9.74 23.83
N LEU A 131 -3.53 9.61 22.67
CA LEU A 131 -3.63 8.43 21.83
C LEU A 131 -3.02 7.18 22.49
N LEU A 132 -1.91 7.33 23.25
CA LEU A 132 -1.34 6.25 24.05
C LEU A 132 -2.30 5.79 25.16
N ALA A 133 -3.01 6.73 25.80
CA ALA A 133 -4.06 6.41 26.76
C ALA A 133 -5.23 5.67 26.09
N ASP A 134 -5.64 6.09 24.89
CA ASP A 134 -6.68 5.45 24.10
C ASP A 134 -6.30 3.99 23.75
N LEU A 135 -5.05 3.74 23.33
CA LEU A 135 -4.53 2.38 23.11
C LEU A 135 -4.59 1.54 24.40
N ARG A 136 -4.18 2.12 25.53
CA ARG A 136 -4.22 1.42 26.83
C ARG A 136 -5.66 1.08 27.23
N ASN A 137 -6.59 2.02 27.11
CA ASN A 137 -8.00 1.84 27.47
C ASN A 137 -8.69 0.80 26.57
N ARG A 138 -8.27 0.70 25.31
CA ARG A 138 -8.69 -0.36 24.39
C ARG A 138 -8.15 -1.75 24.77
N GLY A 139 -7.17 -1.82 25.66
CA GLY A 139 -6.54 -3.09 26.06
C GLY A 139 -5.38 -3.51 25.16
N VAL A 140 -4.84 -2.62 24.32
CA VAL A 140 -3.69 -2.93 23.47
C VAL A 140 -2.51 -3.37 24.33
N SER A 141 -1.93 -4.53 24.01
CA SER A 141 -0.83 -5.10 24.78
C SER A 141 0.38 -4.15 24.94
N GLU A 142 1.06 -4.25 26.09
CA GLU A 142 2.24 -3.43 26.41
C GLU A 142 3.37 -3.60 25.38
N LYS A 143 3.44 -4.79 24.76
CA LYS A 143 4.38 -5.06 23.67
C LYS A 143 4.20 -4.08 22.52
N TYR A 144 2.96 -3.87 22.07
CA TYR A 144 2.68 -2.96 20.96
C TYR A 144 2.77 -1.50 21.36
N ARG A 145 2.26 -1.12 22.54
CA ARG A 145 2.33 0.27 23.01
C ARG A 145 3.78 0.79 23.09
N ARG A 146 4.74 -0.05 23.49
CA ARG A 146 6.17 0.31 23.50
C ARG A 146 6.76 0.60 22.11
N LEU A 147 6.23 0.00 21.04
CA LEU A 147 6.70 0.25 19.68
C LEU A 147 6.51 1.71 19.24
N VAL A 148 5.52 2.41 19.79
CA VAL A 148 5.29 3.83 19.50
C VAL A 148 6.49 4.66 19.96
N ALA A 149 7.02 4.41 21.15
CA ALA A 149 8.23 5.08 21.62
C ALA A 149 9.45 4.65 20.79
N SER A 150 9.61 3.34 20.54
CA SER A 150 10.75 2.80 19.80
C SER A 150 10.86 3.35 18.37
N VAL A 151 9.73 3.57 17.66
CA VAL A 151 9.78 4.12 16.30
C VAL A 151 10.15 5.60 16.28
N VAL A 152 9.74 6.38 17.28
CA VAL A 152 10.12 7.78 17.41
C VAL A 152 11.60 7.90 17.79
N GLU A 153 12.11 7.01 18.64
CA GLU A 153 13.54 6.94 18.94
C GLU A 153 14.36 6.55 17.71
N PHE A 154 13.90 5.58 16.92
CA PHE A 154 14.57 5.11 15.72
C PHE A 154 14.53 6.11 14.55
N GLY A 155 13.38 6.74 14.31
CA GLY A 155 13.09 7.50 13.08
C GLY A 155 12.40 8.85 13.30
N GLY A 156 12.39 9.38 14.53
CA GLY A 156 11.84 10.70 14.85
C GLY A 156 12.68 11.84 14.26
N LYS A 157 12.11 13.05 14.24
CA LYS A 157 12.71 14.27 13.64
C LYS A 157 14.07 14.65 14.21
N ARG A 158 14.45 14.13 15.39
CA ARG A 158 15.75 14.39 16.01
C ARG A 158 16.88 13.50 15.46
N VAL A 159 16.54 12.31 14.98
CA VAL A 159 17.52 11.29 14.56
C VAL A 159 17.56 11.16 13.04
N ARG A 160 16.41 11.30 12.37
CA ARG A 160 16.36 11.22 10.90
C ARG A 160 17.03 12.45 10.27
N GLY A 161 17.87 12.21 9.26
CA GLY A 161 18.53 13.26 8.49
C GLY A 161 17.66 13.86 7.37
N SER A 162 16.60 13.17 6.96
CA SER A 162 15.67 13.61 5.91
C SER A 162 14.30 13.94 6.47
N ASP A 163 13.55 14.80 5.78
CA ASP A 163 12.16 15.05 6.13
C ASP A 163 11.22 14.11 5.37
N LEU A 164 10.65 13.15 6.09
CA LEU A 164 9.77 12.11 5.55
C LEU A 164 8.41 12.65 5.10
N PHE A 165 7.97 13.76 5.68
CA PHE A 165 6.60 14.29 5.51
C PHE A 165 6.60 15.70 4.91
N SER A 166 7.73 16.12 4.35
CA SER A 166 7.85 17.42 3.70
C SER A 166 6.74 17.59 2.67
N PRO A 167 6.01 18.72 2.67
CA PRO A 167 5.06 19.04 1.62
C PRO A 167 5.79 18.93 0.30
N LYS A 168 5.35 18.02 -0.57
CA LYS A 168 5.82 18.03 -1.95
C LYS A 168 5.44 19.39 -2.53
N ASP A 169 6.42 20.13 -3.05
CA ASP A 169 6.18 21.41 -3.71
C ASP A 169 4.95 21.32 -4.64
N ALA A 170 4.17 22.38 -4.77
CA ALA A 170 3.01 22.42 -5.68
C ALA A 170 3.35 21.98 -7.13
N VAL A 171 4.64 22.12 -7.53
CA VAL A 171 5.20 21.65 -8.80
C VAL A 171 5.40 20.12 -8.84
N ALA A 172 5.75 19.48 -7.72
CA ALA A 172 5.83 18.03 -7.59
C ALA A 172 4.44 17.39 -7.53
N ILE A 173 3.49 18.08 -6.89
CA ILE A 173 2.06 17.72 -6.91
C ILE A 173 1.55 17.71 -8.36
N THR A 174 1.73 18.78 -9.14
CA THR A 174 1.33 18.83 -10.56
C THR A 174 2.02 17.78 -11.44
N LYS A 175 3.28 17.41 -11.17
CA LYS A 175 3.94 16.27 -11.87
C LYS A 175 3.36 14.91 -11.50
N GLN A 176 2.89 14.71 -10.26
CA GLN A 176 2.14 13.51 -9.88
C GLN A 176 0.78 13.46 -10.59
N PHE A 177 0.08 14.61 -10.70
CA PHE A 177 -1.14 14.74 -11.50
C PHE A 177 -0.92 14.38 -12.98
N PHE A 178 0.19 14.83 -13.59
CA PHE A 178 0.49 14.55 -15.00
C PHE A 178 0.94 13.10 -15.29
N LYS A 179 1.53 12.38 -14.31
CA LYS A 179 1.78 10.93 -14.45
C LYS A 179 0.54 10.07 -14.17
N GLY A 180 -0.51 10.65 -13.57
CA GLY A 180 -1.82 10.05 -13.31
C GLY A 180 -2.83 10.20 -14.45
N LEU A 181 -2.38 10.40 -15.70
CA LEU A 181 -3.24 10.36 -16.90
C LEU A 181 -3.73 8.93 -17.16
N LYS A 182 -4.62 8.45 -16.28
CA LYS A 182 -5.70 7.46 -16.50
C LYS A 182 -6.45 7.26 -15.17
N GLY A 183 -7.48 8.08 -14.94
CA GLY A 183 -8.65 7.73 -14.12
C GLY A 183 -8.48 7.82 -12.60
N VAL A 184 -9.37 8.60 -11.97
CA VAL A 184 -9.75 8.65 -10.54
C VAL A 184 -8.60 8.54 -9.54
N GLU A 185 -8.29 9.65 -8.85
CA GLU A 185 -7.32 9.64 -7.74
C GLU A 185 -7.63 8.54 -6.74
N ASN A 186 -6.72 7.56 -6.66
CA ASN A 186 -6.85 6.49 -5.69
C ASN A 186 -6.34 6.99 -4.34
N VAL A 187 -7.28 7.36 -3.46
CA VAL A 187 -7.01 7.79 -2.08
C VAL A 187 -6.19 6.78 -1.28
N TYR A 188 -6.21 5.50 -1.66
CA TYR A 188 -5.50 4.41 -0.97
C TYR A 188 -4.04 4.23 -1.40
N THR A 189 -3.56 4.97 -2.41
CA THR A 189 -2.20 4.79 -2.97
C THR A 189 -1.49 6.12 -3.25
N GLN A 190 -1.68 7.12 -2.40
CA GLN A 190 -1.09 8.47 -2.55
C GLN A 190 0.39 8.49 -2.16
N HIS A 191 0.74 7.82 -1.06
CA HIS A 191 2.09 7.77 -0.52
C HIS A 191 3.07 7.17 -1.54
N GLN A 192 4.25 7.79 -1.63
CA GLN A 192 5.36 7.30 -2.40
C GLN A 192 6.58 7.22 -1.48
N PRO A 193 7.32 6.10 -1.45
CA PRO A 193 8.51 5.99 -0.63
C PRO A 193 9.51 7.10 -0.93
N PHE A 194 10.11 7.67 0.11
CA PHE A 194 11.16 8.71 -0.03
C PHE A 194 12.32 8.28 -0.95
N LEU A 195 12.62 6.97 -0.99
CA LEU A 195 13.62 6.38 -1.87
C LEU A 195 13.34 6.66 -3.36
N LEU A 196 12.08 6.78 -3.77
CA LEU A 196 11.74 7.06 -5.16
C LEU A 196 12.32 8.41 -5.62
N ASP A 197 12.16 9.44 -4.81
CA ASP A 197 12.69 10.78 -5.10
C ASP A 197 14.22 10.80 -5.02
N THR A 198 14.79 10.09 -4.05
CA THR A 198 16.24 9.92 -3.92
C THR A 198 16.85 9.29 -5.19
N LEU A 199 16.23 8.22 -5.70
CA LEU A 199 16.67 7.55 -6.93
C LEU A 199 16.46 8.44 -8.17
N ASP A 200 15.36 9.17 -8.26
CA ASP A 200 15.10 10.10 -9.36
C ASP A 200 16.15 11.23 -9.41
N GLN A 201 16.49 11.81 -8.26
CA GLN A 201 17.55 12.80 -8.15
C GLN A 201 18.92 12.22 -8.51
N LEU A 202 19.22 10.99 -8.07
CA LEU A 202 20.47 10.30 -8.41
C LEU A 202 20.61 10.09 -9.92
N ILE A 203 19.58 9.53 -10.57
CA ILE A 203 19.58 9.26 -12.02
C ILE A 203 19.76 10.56 -12.80
N LYS A 204 19.14 11.66 -12.34
CA LYS A 204 19.25 12.99 -12.95
C LYS A 204 20.55 13.73 -12.62
N GLY A 205 21.42 13.17 -11.77
CA GLY A 205 22.63 13.85 -11.31
C GLY A 205 22.36 15.11 -10.48
N LYS A 206 21.20 15.16 -9.79
CA LYS A 206 20.76 16.29 -8.95
C LYS A 206 20.74 15.95 -7.46
N LEU A 207 21.21 14.76 -7.09
CA LEU A 207 21.28 14.34 -5.70
C LEU A 207 22.30 15.21 -4.97
N LYS A 208 21.92 15.73 -3.80
CA LYS A 208 22.75 16.69 -3.08
C LYS A 208 23.93 16.00 -2.37
N ASP A 209 25.15 16.35 -2.74
CA ASP A 209 26.38 15.78 -2.17
C ASP A 209 26.51 16.00 -0.65
N ASN A 210 25.98 17.11 -0.12
CA ASN A 210 26.01 17.38 1.32
C ASN A 210 25.13 16.41 2.14
N MET A 211 24.08 15.87 1.53
CA MET A 211 23.18 14.86 2.14
C MET A 211 23.64 13.44 1.81
N TYR A 212 24.26 13.24 0.65
CA TYR A 212 24.70 11.96 0.12
C TYR A 212 26.16 12.04 -0.37
N PRO A 213 27.14 12.11 0.56
CA PRO A 213 28.53 12.33 0.20
C PRO A 213 29.17 11.09 -0.44
N TYR A 214 30.12 11.32 -1.34
CA TYR A 214 31.01 10.29 -1.86
C TYR A 214 32.01 9.86 -0.79
N VAL A 215 32.36 8.56 -0.78
CA VAL A 215 33.47 8.03 0.02
C VAL A 215 34.68 7.85 -0.90
N GLY A 216 35.77 8.58 -0.63
CA GLY A 216 37.02 8.52 -1.41
C GLY A 216 37.42 9.87 -2.04
N PRO A 217 38.57 9.95 -2.75
CA PRO A 217 39.01 11.17 -3.42
C PRO A 217 37.97 11.56 -4.47
N SER A 218 37.32 12.68 -4.20
CA SER A 218 36.14 13.21 -4.87
C SER A 218 36.48 13.76 -6.26
N THR A 219 36.54 12.87 -7.26
CA THR A 219 36.48 13.28 -8.67
C THR A 219 35.82 12.22 -9.53
N LEU A 220 34.49 12.23 -9.63
CA LEU A 220 33.87 12.04 -10.94
C LEU A 220 33.85 13.42 -11.61
N ARG A 221 35.05 13.94 -11.91
CA ARG A 221 35.20 14.97 -12.96
C ARG A 221 34.97 14.22 -14.26
N ASP A 222 33.74 14.29 -14.75
CA ASP A 222 33.37 14.38 -16.17
C ASP A 222 31.90 13.93 -16.32
N ARG A 223 31.01 14.92 -16.37
CA ARG A 223 29.74 14.86 -17.07
C ARG A 223 29.50 16.19 -17.76
#